data_AF-A0A7S0FRN3-F1
#
_entry.id   AF-A0A7S0FRN3-F1
#
_cell.length_a   1.000
_cell.length_b   1.000
_cell.length_c   1.000
_cell.angle_alpha   90.00
_cell.angle_beta   90.00
_cell.angle_gamma   90.00
#
_symmetry.space_group_name_H-M   'P 1'
#
loop_
_entity.id
_entity.type
_entity.pdbx_description
1 polymer ?
#
loop_
_entity_poly.entity_id
_entity_poly.type
_entity_poly.pdbx_seq_one_letter_code
_entity_poly.pdbx_strand_id
1 'polypeptide(L)'
;MFYYPSSFAGKWEVKATLRRKIYPYGPSFVPSRSLIEGSPRYRSENVGDSTTYQAQFSALGGDDNKIIADRRFNSISTTRAYNQLTPVEDIIWDPKKDPTQLKIQFAAGQMTEDMRPIGPRRAEVYLTARKKEESDGGLTFAASERTRQVTIGAGAVVVSDTETITEYQMKERGADQIQAMQRIATYLTPNPNSREGVLWQQVGGKAVAFFDYDIDLKRI
;
A
#
# COMPACT_ATOMS: atom_id res chain seq x y z
N MET A 1 17.34 0.55 2.09
CA MET A 1 16.56 0.57 0.84
C MET A 1 16.77 -0.78 0.17
N PHE A 2 15.76 -1.38 -0.46
CA PHE A 2 15.99 -2.54 -1.32
C PHE A 2 15.73 -2.17 -2.78
N TYR A 3 16.33 -2.94 -3.66
CA TYR A 3 16.19 -2.80 -5.11
C TYR A 3 15.45 -4.02 -5.65
N TYR A 4 14.56 -3.76 -6.60
CA TYR A 4 13.90 -4.78 -7.40
C TYR A 4 14.89 -5.35 -8.43
N PRO A 5 14.68 -6.58 -8.90
CA PRO A 5 15.41 -7.12 -10.04
C PRO A 5 15.30 -6.20 -11.26
N SER A 6 16.33 -6.18 -12.11
CA SER A 6 16.39 -5.33 -13.31
C SER A 6 15.22 -5.57 -14.28
N SER A 7 14.67 -6.79 -14.29
CA SER A 7 13.50 -7.16 -15.09
C SER A 7 12.24 -6.35 -14.76
N PHE A 8 12.13 -5.77 -13.56
CA PHE A 8 11.00 -4.90 -13.19
C PHE A 8 11.07 -3.52 -13.82
N ALA A 9 12.22 -3.06 -14.32
CA ALA A 9 12.37 -1.71 -14.86
C ALA A 9 11.33 -1.43 -15.96
N GLY A 10 10.72 -0.24 -15.93
CA GLY A 10 9.73 0.19 -16.92
C GLY A 10 8.33 0.40 -16.33
N LYS A 11 7.34 0.48 -17.23
CA LYS A 11 5.92 0.66 -16.90
C LYS A 11 5.16 -0.65 -17.10
N TRP A 12 4.16 -0.83 -16.25
CA TRP A 12 3.38 -2.05 -16.17
C TRP A 12 1.91 -1.70 -16.00
N GLU A 13 1.04 -2.39 -16.72
CA GLU A 13 -0.36 -2.51 -16.40
C GLU A 13 -0.49 -3.58 -15.31
N VAL A 14 -1.09 -3.21 -14.18
CA VAL A 14 -1.27 -4.07 -13.03
C VAL A 14 -2.76 -4.35 -12.88
N LYS A 15 -3.13 -5.63 -12.93
CA LYS A 15 -4.46 -6.10 -12.56
C LYS A 15 -4.40 -6.76 -11.19
N ALA A 16 -5.03 -6.13 -10.20
CA ALA A 16 -5.15 -6.68 -8.86
C ALA A 16 -6.54 -7.28 -8.65
N THR A 17 -6.63 -8.55 -8.28
CA THR A 17 -7.90 -9.24 -8.00
C THR A 17 -7.95 -9.64 -6.53
N LEU A 18 -8.93 -9.12 -5.79
CA LEU A 18 -9.08 -9.47 -4.37
C LEU A 18 -9.57 -10.91 -4.23
N ARG A 19 -8.79 -11.75 -3.55
CA ARG A 19 -9.11 -13.17 -3.33
C ARG A 19 -9.68 -13.45 -1.96
N ARG A 20 -9.23 -12.71 -0.94
CA ARG A 20 -9.65 -13.00 0.43
C ARG A 20 -9.60 -11.78 1.32
N LYS A 21 -10.59 -11.68 2.22
CA LYS A 21 -10.58 -10.81 3.39
C LYS A 21 -10.61 -11.69 4.64
N ILE A 22 -9.67 -11.49 5.55
CA ILE A 22 -9.59 -12.23 6.81
C ILE A 22 -9.58 -11.24 7.96
N TYR A 23 -10.42 -11.48 8.98
CA TYR A 23 -10.47 -10.71 10.21
C TYR A 23 -10.26 -11.64 11.40
N PRO A 24 -9.01 -11.93 11.80
CA PRO A 24 -8.71 -12.97 12.79
C PRO A 24 -9.42 -12.76 14.14
N TYR A 25 -9.66 -11.51 14.50
CA TYR A 25 -10.32 -11.11 15.75
C TYR A 25 -11.76 -10.64 15.53
N GLY A 26 -12.30 -10.80 14.32
CA GLY A 26 -13.61 -10.33 13.92
C GLY A 26 -13.62 -8.87 13.44
N PRO A 27 -14.73 -8.44 12.79
CA PRO A 27 -14.82 -7.13 12.15
C PRO A 27 -14.78 -5.95 13.14
N SER A 28 -15.07 -6.20 14.42
CA SER A 28 -15.02 -5.18 15.49
C SER A 28 -13.62 -4.70 15.84
N PHE A 29 -12.58 -5.41 15.38
CA PHE A 29 -11.16 -5.08 15.55
C PHE A 29 -10.56 -4.35 14.33
N VAL A 30 -11.33 -4.15 13.27
CA VAL A 30 -10.91 -3.33 12.13
C VAL A 30 -10.83 -1.86 12.58
N PRO A 31 -9.76 -1.12 12.25
CA PRO A 31 -9.51 0.21 12.82
C PRO A 31 -10.55 1.27 12.40
N SER A 32 -10.42 2.47 12.96
CA SER A 32 -11.38 3.60 12.94
C SER A 32 -12.27 3.77 11.70
N ARG A 33 -13.48 4.32 11.88
CA ARG A 33 -14.40 4.65 10.79
C ARG A 33 -13.73 5.40 9.64
N SER A 34 -12.80 6.32 9.92
CA SER A 34 -12.09 7.05 8.87
C SER A 34 -11.17 6.19 7.99
N LEU A 35 -10.60 5.10 8.53
CA LEU A 35 -9.81 4.13 7.76
C LEU A 35 -10.72 3.18 6.97
N ILE A 36 -11.87 2.83 7.53
CA ILE A 36 -12.91 2.03 6.85
C ILE A 36 -13.52 2.83 5.69
N GLU A 37 -13.93 4.07 5.93
CA GLU A 37 -14.58 4.95 4.96
C GLU A 37 -13.59 5.38 3.86
N GLY A 38 -12.35 5.72 4.24
CA GLY A 38 -11.33 6.20 3.31
C GLY A 38 -10.69 5.12 2.44
N SER A 39 -10.79 3.84 2.83
CA SER A 39 -10.19 2.74 2.08
C SER A 39 -11.23 1.91 1.33
N PRO A 40 -11.14 1.84 -0.01
CA PRO A 40 -12.01 1.01 -0.84
C PRO A 40 -12.04 -0.47 -0.42
N ARG A 41 -10.93 -0.97 0.15
CA ARG A 41 -10.80 -2.34 0.67
C ARG A 41 -11.81 -2.67 1.77
N TYR A 42 -12.22 -1.68 2.56
CA TYR A 42 -13.22 -1.85 3.60
C TYR A 42 -14.61 -1.41 3.14
N ARG A 43 -14.69 -0.33 2.35
CA ARG A 43 -15.96 0.29 1.96
C ARG A 43 -16.74 -0.50 0.91
N SER A 44 -16.08 -0.88 -0.19
CA SER A 44 -16.80 -1.26 -1.42
C SER A 44 -16.23 -2.45 -2.18
N GLU A 45 -14.94 -2.76 -2.03
CA GLU A 45 -14.31 -3.89 -2.72
C GLU A 45 -14.85 -5.21 -2.17
N ASN A 46 -15.19 -6.17 -3.02
CA ASN A 46 -15.64 -7.51 -2.65
C ASN A 46 -14.66 -8.58 -3.15
N VAL A 47 -14.69 -9.76 -2.53
CA VAL A 47 -13.89 -10.89 -3.03
C VAL A 47 -14.34 -11.23 -4.45
N GLY A 48 -13.38 -11.30 -5.37
CA GLY A 48 -13.61 -11.47 -6.81
C GLY A 48 -13.49 -10.17 -7.60
N ASP A 49 -13.59 -9.01 -6.95
CA ASP A 49 -13.41 -7.73 -7.62
C ASP A 49 -11.97 -7.58 -8.14
N SER A 50 -11.84 -6.93 -9.29
CA SER A 50 -10.55 -6.62 -9.89
C SER A 50 -10.43 -5.15 -10.23
N THR A 51 -9.25 -4.59 -10.00
CA THR A 51 -8.91 -3.20 -10.31
C THR A 51 -7.64 -3.16 -11.14
N THR A 52 -7.66 -2.37 -12.22
CA THR A 52 -6.51 -2.18 -13.10
C THR A 52 -5.92 -0.79 -12.90
N TYR A 53 -4.61 -0.71 -12.76
CA TYR A 53 -3.84 0.53 -12.63
C TYR A 53 -2.46 0.38 -13.26
N GLN A 54 -1.74 1.48 -13.43
CA GLN A 54 -0.36 1.43 -13.90
C GLN A 54 0.62 1.46 -12.74
N ALA A 55 1.72 0.71 -12.85
CA ALA A 55 2.87 0.81 -11.98
C ALA A 55 4.12 1.13 -12.80
N GLN A 56 5.08 1.80 -12.17
CA GLN A 56 6.37 2.13 -12.73
C GLN A 56 7.48 1.77 -11.76
N PHE A 57 8.55 1.22 -12.31
CA PHE A 57 9.81 1.01 -11.63
C PHE A 57 10.92 1.67 -12.44
N SER A 58 11.81 2.40 -11.77
CA SER A 58 12.83 3.23 -12.42
C SER A 58 14.20 3.04 -11.78
N ALA A 59 15.23 3.29 -12.60
CA ALA A 59 16.62 3.28 -12.17
C ALA A 59 16.90 4.48 -11.24
N LEU A 60 17.37 4.21 -10.02
CA LEU A 60 17.69 5.24 -9.05
C LEU A 60 18.89 6.07 -9.52
N GLY A 61 18.63 7.28 -10.01
CA GLY A 61 19.68 8.16 -10.52
C GLY A 61 20.33 7.66 -11.82
N GLY A 62 19.60 6.85 -12.61
CA GLY A 62 20.10 6.28 -13.87
C GLY A 62 20.97 5.04 -13.73
N ASP A 63 21.07 4.46 -12.53
CA ASP A 63 21.76 3.19 -12.29
C ASP A 63 20.79 2.02 -12.49
N ASP A 64 20.91 1.31 -13.63
CA ASP A 64 20.05 0.19 -14.02
C ASP A 64 20.15 -1.02 -13.07
N ASN A 65 21.16 -1.07 -12.20
CA ASN A 65 21.26 -2.09 -11.15
C ASN A 65 20.50 -1.71 -9.87
N LYS A 66 19.95 -0.50 -9.80
CA LYS A 66 19.22 0.03 -8.65
C LYS A 66 17.79 0.38 -9.03
N ILE A 67 17.01 -0.63 -9.37
CA ILE A 67 15.60 -0.46 -9.71
C ILE A 67 14.76 -0.26 -8.46
N ILE A 68 13.95 0.79 -8.46
CA ILE A 68 13.08 1.17 -7.34
C ILE A 68 11.66 1.38 -7.83
N ALA A 69 10.67 1.12 -6.99
CA ALA A 69 9.28 1.47 -7.29
C ALA A 69 9.12 3.00 -7.31
N ASP A 70 8.52 3.55 -8.36
CA ASP A 70 8.16 4.96 -8.41
C ASP A 70 6.95 5.21 -7.51
N ARG A 71 7.22 5.51 -6.24
CA ARG A 71 6.15 5.64 -5.22
C ARG A 71 5.16 6.74 -5.58
N ARG A 72 5.62 7.83 -6.21
CA ARG A 72 4.76 8.95 -6.61
C ARG A 72 3.79 8.51 -7.69
N PHE A 73 4.31 7.97 -8.79
CA PHE A 73 3.49 7.47 -9.89
C PHE A 73 2.53 6.37 -9.42
N ASN A 74 3.06 5.36 -8.71
CA ASN A 74 2.29 4.18 -8.29
C ASN A 74 1.17 4.56 -7.34
N SER A 75 1.42 5.42 -6.34
CA SER A 75 0.37 5.80 -5.39
C SER A 75 -0.74 6.61 -6.04
N ILE A 76 -0.41 7.58 -6.90
CA ILE A 76 -1.43 8.36 -7.63
C ILE A 76 -2.26 7.42 -8.51
N SER A 77 -1.59 6.56 -9.28
CA SER A 77 -2.22 5.60 -10.18
C SER A 77 -3.17 4.65 -9.42
N THR A 78 -2.70 4.01 -8.34
CA THR A 78 -3.50 3.08 -7.54
C THR A 78 -4.66 3.79 -6.84
N THR A 79 -4.45 4.95 -6.21
CA THR A 79 -5.53 5.63 -5.47
C THR A 79 -6.65 6.13 -6.39
N ARG A 80 -6.33 6.53 -7.63
CA ARG A 80 -7.31 6.88 -8.66
C ARG A 80 -8.08 5.66 -9.14
N ALA A 81 -7.40 4.57 -9.47
CA ALA A 81 -8.05 3.35 -9.97
C ALA A 81 -9.02 2.75 -8.95
N TYR A 82 -8.65 2.79 -7.67
CA TYR A 82 -9.52 2.35 -6.57
C TYR A 82 -10.60 3.37 -6.19
N ASN A 83 -10.65 4.52 -6.85
CA ASN A 83 -11.62 5.58 -6.61
C ASN A 83 -11.73 5.96 -5.12
N GLN A 84 -10.56 6.19 -4.49
CA GLN A 84 -10.51 6.57 -3.08
C GLN A 84 -11.21 7.91 -2.87
N LEU A 85 -11.94 8.05 -1.75
CA LEU A 85 -12.67 9.28 -1.41
C LEU A 85 -11.76 10.51 -1.35
N THR A 86 -10.49 10.30 -1.03
CA THR A 86 -9.46 11.33 -1.04
C THR A 86 -8.24 10.77 -1.79
N PRO A 87 -8.19 10.89 -3.12
CA PRO A 87 -7.09 10.33 -3.90
C PRO A 87 -5.79 11.08 -3.60
N VAL A 88 -4.67 10.40 -3.79
CA VAL A 88 -3.35 11.04 -3.67
C VAL A 88 -3.17 11.97 -4.85
N GLU A 89 -2.86 13.23 -4.54
CA GLU A 89 -2.55 14.26 -5.53
C GLU A 89 -1.06 14.28 -5.83
N ASP A 90 -0.23 14.25 -4.77
CA ASP A 90 1.22 14.32 -4.89
C ASP A 90 1.95 13.53 -3.80
N ILE A 91 3.18 13.14 -4.12
CA ILE A 91 4.13 12.55 -3.16
C ILE A 91 5.47 13.25 -3.28
N ILE A 92 5.93 13.77 -2.15
CA ILE A 92 7.27 14.31 -1.98
C ILE A 92 8.13 13.20 -1.38
N TRP A 93 9.05 12.66 -2.19
CA TRP A 93 9.97 11.60 -1.79
C TRP A 93 11.32 11.75 -2.49
N ASP A 94 12.39 11.80 -1.71
CA ASP A 94 13.76 11.75 -2.23
C ASP A 94 14.43 10.44 -1.77
N PRO A 95 14.43 9.40 -2.62
CA PRO A 95 15.02 8.11 -2.27
C PRO A 95 16.53 8.16 -2.04
N LYS A 96 17.24 9.19 -2.52
CA LYS A 96 18.69 9.33 -2.31
C LYS A 96 19.01 9.92 -0.95
N LYS A 97 18.19 10.87 -0.50
CA LYS A 97 18.36 11.53 0.81
C LYS A 97 17.73 10.72 1.94
N ASP A 98 16.48 10.29 1.78
CA ASP A 98 15.75 9.50 2.77
C ASP A 98 14.85 8.45 2.08
N PRO A 99 15.32 7.20 1.93
CA PRO A 99 14.54 6.13 1.31
C PRO A 99 13.46 5.57 2.26
N THR A 100 13.25 6.13 3.45
CA THR A 100 12.32 5.63 4.47
C THR A 100 11.18 6.56 4.79
N GLN A 101 11.26 7.83 4.40
CA GLN A 101 10.21 8.81 4.67
C GLN A 101 9.68 9.40 3.37
N LEU A 102 8.36 9.47 3.25
CA LEU A 102 7.69 10.21 2.17
C LEU A 102 6.53 11.03 2.74
N LYS A 103 6.19 12.12 2.04
CA LYS A 103 5.06 12.97 2.38
C LYS A 103 4.01 12.85 1.29
N ILE A 104 2.78 12.59 1.69
CA ILE A 104 1.61 12.48 0.81
C ILE A 104 0.78 13.74 0.94
N GLN A 105 0.48 14.34 -0.21
CA GLN A 105 -0.55 15.35 -0.34
C GLN A 105 -1.79 14.70 -0.96
N PHE A 106 -2.90 14.80 -0.25
CA PHE A 106 -4.18 14.34 -0.77
C PHE A 106 -4.88 15.49 -1.47
N ALA A 107 -5.63 15.18 -2.53
CA ALA A 107 -6.53 16.14 -3.15
C ALA A 107 -7.58 16.61 -2.12
N ALA A 108 -8.23 17.75 -2.38
CA ALA A 108 -9.48 18.06 -1.70
C ALA A 108 -10.45 16.89 -1.96
N GLY A 109 -10.88 16.20 -0.89
CA GLY A 109 -11.66 14.97 -1.02
C GLY A 109 -13.00 15.24 -1.70
N GLN A 110 -13.57 14.21 -2.31
CA GLN A 110 -14.99 14.25 -2.65
C GLN A 110 -15.82 14.41 -1.36
N MET A 111 -17.02 14.98 -1.47
CA MET A 111 -17.97 14.98 -0.36
C MET A 111 -18.18 13.54 0.12
N THR A 112 -18.13 13.32 1.43
CA THR A 112 -18.56 12.05 2.03
C THR A 112 -20.05 11.82 1.75
N GLU A 113 -20.55 10.59 1.97
CA GLU A 113 -21.99 10.27 1.76
C GLU A 113 -22.93 11.17 2.60
N ASP A 114 -22.44 11.78 3.69
CA ASP A 114 -23.14 12.76 4.52
C ASP A 114 -22.93 14.23 4.07
N MET A 115 -22.42 14.46 2.85
CA MET A 115 -22.17 15.77 2.23
C MET A 115 -21.21 16.68 2.99
N ARG A 116 -20.37 16.13 3.87
CA ARG A 116 -19.36 16.90 4.60
C ARG A 116 -18.08 17.02 3.77
N PRO A 117 -17.45 18.20 3.74
CA PRO A 117 -16.15 18.36 3.10
C PRO A 117 -15.10 17.58 3.88
N ILE A 118 -14.38 16.69 3.20
CA ILE A 118 -13.13 16.16 3.73
C ILE A 118 -12.10 17.28 3.61
N GLY A 119 -11.83 17.96 4.73
CA GLY A 119 -10.83 19.03 4.79
C GLY A 119 -9.44 18.57 4.33
N PRO A 120 -8.51 19.50 4.04
CA PRO A 120 -7.19 19.17 3.54
C PRO A 120 -6.49 18.19 4.49
N ARG A 121 -5.92 17.13 3.90
CA ARG A 121 -5.16 16.10 4.61
C ARG A 121 -3.76 16.05 4.05
N ARG A 122 -2.81 15.88 4.95
CA ARG A 122 -1.44 15.48 4.62
C ARG A 122 -1.14 14.21 5.38
N ALA A 123 -0.35 13.33 4.80
CA ALA A 123 0.21 12.23 5.55
C ALA A 123 1.71 12.19 5.44
N GLU A 124 2.35 11.73 6.52
CA GLU A 124 3.73 11.30 6.49
C GLU A 124 3.75 9.78 6.59
N VAL A 125 4.46 9.13 5.69
CA VAL A 125 4.62 7.68 5.68
C VAL A 125 6.07 7.34 5.99
N TYR A 126 6.22 6.43 6.95
CA TYR A 126 7.49 5.92 7.44
C TYR A 126 7.59 4.44 7.12
N LEU A 127 8.65 4.01 6.44
CA LEU A 127 8.94 2.61 6.17
C LEU A 127 9.72 2.03 7.35
N THR A 128 9.03 1.33 8.23
CA THR A 128 9.55 0.90 9.53
C THR A 128 10.27 -0.44 9.48
N ALA A 129 9.90 -1.32 8.55
CA ALA A 129 10.61 -2.57 8.30
C ALA A 129 10.55 -2.91 6.82
N ARG A 130 11.63 -3.49 6.29
CA ARG A 130 11.73 -3.92 4.90
C ARG A 130 12.57 -5.18 4.81
N LYS A 131 12.12 -6.13 4.01
CA LYS A 131 12.88 -7.34 3.71
C LYS A 131 12.67 -7.68 2.24
N LYS A 132 13.71 -8.22 1.60
CA LYS A 132 13.60 -8.84 0.29
C LYS A 132 14.29 -10.18 0.27
N GLU A 133 13.85 -11.03 -0.65
CA GLU A 133 14.43 -12.35 -0.90
C GLU A 133 14.33 -12.65 -2.39
N GLU A 134 15.35 -13.30 -2.93
CA GLU A 134 15.42 -13.75 -4.32
C GLU A 134 15.73 -15.24 -4.31
N SER A 135 14.94 -16.03 -5.04
CA SER A 135 15.11 -17.49 -5.17
C SER A 135 15.00 -17.92 -6.62
N ASP A 136 15.21 -19.21 -6.89
CA ASP A 136 15.01 -19.85 -8.20
C ASP A 136 15.80 -19.17 -9.32
N GLY A 137 17.05 -18.81 -9.03
CA GLY A 137 17.91 -18.10 -9.97
C GLY A 137 17.36 -16.72 -10.37
N GLY A 138 16.60 -16.06 -9.49
CA GLY A 138 16.05 -14.71 -9.71
C GLY A 138 14.73 -14.69 -10.49
N LEU A 139 14.07 -15.84 -10.65
CA LEU A 139 12.72 -15.93 -11.22
C LEU A 139 11.63 -15.66 -10.17
N THR A 140 11.96 -15.89 -8.90
CA THR A 140 11.07 -15.59 -7.78
C THR A 140 11.70 -14.47 -6.96
N PHE A 141 10.90 -13.43 -6.70
CA PHE A 141 11.31 -12.29 -5.90
C PHE A 141 10.24 -12.00 -4.86
N ALA A 142 10.60 -11.98 -3.58
CA ALA A 142 9.70 -11.59 -2.51
C ALA A 142 10.14 -10.26 -1.88
N ALA A 143 9.19 -9.38 -1.62
CA ALA A 143 9.39 -8.13 -0.91
C ALA A 143 8.34 -7.96 0.18
N SER A 144 8.77 -7.53 1.37
CA SER A 144 7.88 -7.07 2.43
C SER A 144 8.25 -5.65 2.84
N GLU A 145 7.24 -4.79 2.95
CA GLU A 145 7.34 -3.45 3.51
C GLU A 145 6.29 -3.22 4.59
N ARG A 146 6.75 -2.89 5.80
CA ARG A 146 5.90 -2.35 6.86
C ARG A 146 5.96 -0.84 6.86
N THR A 147 4.79 -0.22 6.88
CA THR A 147 4.62 1.22 6.82
C THR A 147 3.81 1.72 8.00
N ARG A 148 4.18 2.88 8.53
CA ARG A 148 3.37 3.68 9.43
C ARG A 148 2.97 4.95 8.70
N GLN A 149 1.67 5.18 8.55
CA GLN A 149 1.13 6.42 8.01
C GLN A 149 0.57 7.26 9.14
N VAL A 150 1.00 8.51 9.23
CA VAL A 150 0.44 9.52 10.14
C VAL A 150 -0.31 10.54 9.29
N THR A 151 -1.64 10.43 9.24
CA THR A 151 -2.51 11.37 8.55
C THR A 151 -2.92 12.48 9.50
N ILE A 152 -2.66 13.72 9.09
CA ILE A 152 -3.05 14.94 9.80
C ILE A 152 -4.18 15.59 9.02
N GLY A 153 -5.35 15.70 9.64
CA GLY A 153 -6.52 16.42 9.11
C GLY A 153 -7.01 17.49 10.10
N ALA A 154 -8.08 18.20 9.74
CA ALA A 154 -8.68 19.20 10.60
C ALA A 154 -9.19 18.58 11.92
N GLY A 155 -8.48 18.85 13.03
CA GLY A 155 -8.86 18.42 14.37
C GLY A 155 -8.60 16.95 14.72
N ALA A 156 -7.98 16.17 13.82
CA ALA A 156 -7.70 14.76 14.05
C ALA A 156 -6.34 14.33 13.48
N VAL A 157 -5.65 13.49 14.25
CA VAL A 157 -4.48 12.74 13.80
C VAL A 157 -4.86 11.26 13.80
N VAL A 158 -4.71 10.62 12.65
CA VAL A 158 -4.95 9.18 12.48
C VAL A 158 -3.63 8.54 12.17
N VAL A 159 -3.26 7.54 12.95
CA VAL A 159 -2.09 6.71 12.68
C VAL A 159 -2.58 5.35 12.19
N SER A 160 -1.96 4.81 11.16
CA SER A 160 -2.23 3.45 10.69
C SER A 160 -0.93 2.73 10.38
N ASP A 161 -0.88 1.47 10.80
CA ASP A 161 0.24 0.57 10.52
C ASP A 161 -0.25 -0.51 9.54
N THR A 162 0.47 -0.65 8.43
CA THR A 162 0.19 -1.68 7.42
C THR A 162 1.47 -2.38 7.01
N GLU A 163 1.35 -3.64 6.61
CA GLU A 163 2.44 -4.39 6.00
C GLU A 163 1.97 -4.96 4.67
N THR A 164 2.77 -4.73 3.64
CA THR A 164 2.53 -5.31 2.32
C THR A 164 3.62 -6.33 2.04
N ILE A 165 3.22 -7.56 1.80
CA ILE A 165 4.08 -8.67 1.45
C ILE A 165 3.69 -9.10 0.05
N THR A 166 4.63 -9.08 -0.88
CA THR A 166 4.38 -9.51 -2.26
C THR A 166 5.44 -10.50 -2.68
N GLU A 167 5.01 -11.65 -3.18
CA GLU A 167 5.84 -12.61 -3.87
C GLU A 167 5.54 -12.51 -5.37
N TYR A 168 6.57 -12.26 -6.15
CA TYR A 168 6.53 -12.16 -7.60
C TYR A 168 7.16 -13.40 -8.22
N GLN A 169 6.54 -13.91 -9.27
CA GLN A 169 6.97 -15.05 -10.04
C GLN A 169 7.05 -14.68 -11.51
N MET A 170 8.23 -14.85 -12.08
CA MET A 170 8.51 -14.66 -13.50
C MET A 170 8.65 -16.01 -14.17
N LYS A 171 8.08 -16.17 -15.37
CA LYS A 171 8.30 -17.38 -16.17
C LYS A 171 9.75 -17.49 -16.66
N GLU A 172 10.33 -16.35 -17.02
CA GLU A 172 11.71 -16.22 -17.46
C GLU A 172 12.21 -14.80 -17.16
N ARG A 173 13.54 -14.62 -17.16
CA ARG A 173 14.13 -13.30 -16.92
C ARG A 173 13.80 -12.37 -18.09
N GLY A 174 13.27 -11.18 -17.76
CA GLY A 174 12.90 -10.18 -18.76
C GLY A 174 11.52 -10.40 -19.38
N ALA A 175 10.72 -11.35 -18.86
CA ALA A 175 9.35 -11.55 -19.32
C ALA A 175 8.53 -10.24 -19.25
N ASP A 176 7.64 -10.08 -20.23
CA ASP A 176 6.67 -8.98 -20.29
C ASP A 176 5.45 -9.22 -19.41
N GLN A 177 5.45 -10.33 -18.66
CA GLN A 177 4.42 -10.69 -17.70
C GLN A 177 5.04 -11.20 -16.40
N ILE A 178 4.57 -10.66 -15.27
CA ILE A 178 4.95 -11.07 -13.93
C ILE A 178 3.67 -11.38 -13.16
N GLN A 179 3.58 -12.58 -12.60
CA GLN A 179 2.49 -12.93 -11.69
C GLN A 179 2.94 -12.65 -10.26
N ALA A 180 2.03 -12.23 -9.39
CA ALA A 180 2.36 -12.03 -7.99
C ALA A 180 1.20 -12.40 -7.07
N MET A 181 1.53 -12.83 -5.87
CA MET A 181 0.61 -12.91 -4.75
C MET A 181 0.94 -11.81 -3.77
N GLN A 182 -0.04 -11.01 -3.39
CA GLN A 182 0.14 -9.91 -2.46
C GLN A 182 -0.76 -10.10 -1.24
N ARG A 183 -0.19 -9.97 -0.05
CA ARG A 183 -0.92 -9.86 1.22
C ARG A 183 -0.71 -8.48 1.80
N ILE A 184 -1.80 -7.81 2.15
CA ILE A 184 -1.80 -6.58 2.93
C ILE A 184 -2.34 -6.91 4.33
N ALA A 185 -1.48 -6.79 5.33
CA ALA A 185 -1.84 -6.90 6.73
C ALA A 185 -2.06 -5.50 7.34
N THR A 186 -3.13 -5.34 8.11
CA THR A 186 -3.43 -4.10 8.84
C THR A 186 -3.31 -4.34 10.33
N TYR A 187 -2.67 -3.40 11.02
CA TYR A 187 -2.43 -3.45 12.45
C TYR A 187 -3.13 -2.28 13.14
N LEU A 188 -3.54 -2.52 14.39
CA LEU A 188 -3.95 -1.44 15.27
C LEU A 188 -2.72 -0.64 15.72
N THR A 189 -2.95 0.61 16.10
CA THR A 189 -1.90 1.47 16.62
C THR A 189 -2.05 1.68 18.13
N PRO A 190 -0.94 1.71 18.89
CA PRO A 190 -1.01 1.96 20.32
C PRO A 190 -1.46 3.40 20.56
N ASN A 191 -2.65 3.57 21.16
CA ASN A 191 -3.15 4.87 21.60
C ASN A 191 -3.83 4.71 22.98
N PRO A 192 -3.13 5.05 24.08
CA PRO A 192 -3.59 4.73 25.44
C PRO A 192 -4.93 5.39 25.82
N ASN A 193 -5.34 6.44 25.10
CA ASN A 193 -6.55 7.20 25.38
C ASN A 193 -7.68 6.92 24.39
N SER A 194 -7.63 5.80 23.67
CA SER A 194 -8.68 5.44 22.71
C SER A 194 -9.09 3.97 22.80
N ARG A 195 -10.30 3.69 22.30
CA ARG A 195 -10.78 2.31 22.10
C ARG A 195 -9.77 1.49 21.27
N GLU A 196 -9.10 2.11 20.30
CA GLU A 196 -8.11 1.44 19.47
C GLU A 196 -6.93 0.93 20.29
N GLY A 197 -6.44 1.69 21.27
CA GLY A 197 -5.35 1.24 22.14
C GLY A 197 -5.75 0.07 23.05
N VAL A 198 -6.99 0.05 23.55
CA VAL A 198 -7.51 -1.10 24.29
C VAL A 198 -7.54 -2.36 23.41
N LEU A 199 -8.05 -2.23 22.18
CA LEU A 199 -8.06 -3.33 21.22
C LEU A 199 -6.65 -3.76 20.82
N TRP A 200 -5.72 -2.81 20.67
CA TRP A 200 -4.30 -3.08 20.38
C TRP A 200 -3.65 -3.94 21.48
N GLN A 201 -3.92 -3.64 22.75
CA GLN A 201 -3.46 -4.43 23.88
C GLN A 201 -4.03 -5.86 23.85
N GLN A 202 -5.32 -6.01 23.51
CA GLN A 202 -5.99 -7.32 23.42
C GLN A 202 -5.40 -8.21 22.33
N VAL A 203 -5.05 -7.64 21.17
CA VAL A 203 -4.46 -8.42 20.06
C VAL A 203 -2.95 -8.61 20.18
N GLY A 204 -2.31 -7.93 21.13
CA GLY A 204 -0.87 -8.03 21.37
C GLY A 204 -0.02 -7.59 20.17
N GLY A 205 -0.45 -6.53 19.47
CA GLY A 205 0.25 -6.01 18.29
C GLY A 205 0.20 -6.88 17.04
N LYS A 206 -0.67 -7.91 17.01
CA LYS A 206 -0.91 -8.76 15.83
C LYS A 206 -1.82 -8.07 14.81
N ALA A 207 -1.76 -8.54 13.56
CA ALA A 207 -2.60 -8.03 12.49
C ALA A 207 -4.09 -8.36 12.75
N VAL A 208 -4.96 -7.40 12.46
CA VAL A 208 -6.41 -7.48 12.68
C VAL A 208 -7.21 -7.63 11.38
N ALA A 209 -6.58 -7.37 10.24
CA ALA A 209 -7.15 -7.63 8.93
C ALA A 209 -6.06 -8.07 7.95
N PHE A 210 -6.41 -9.00 7.06
CA PHE A 210 -5.60 -9.40 5.90
C PHE A 210 -6.42 -9.27 4.62
N PHE A 211 -5.78 -8.76 3.58
CA PHE A 211 -6.30 -8.73 2.22
C PHE A 211 -5.33 -9.44 1.30
N ASP A 212 -5.77 -10.54 0.70
CA ASP A 212 -4.96 -11.31 -0.23
C ASP A 212 -5.42 -11.01 -1.66
N TYR A 213 -4.46 -10.69 -2.52
CA TYR A 213 -4.65 -10.35 -3.92
C TYR A 213 -3.82 -11.25 -4.81
N ASP A 214 -4.41 -11.63 -5.95
CA ASP A 214 -3.64 -12.06 -7.11
C ASP A 214 -3.34 -10.82 -7.96
N ILE A 215 -2.08 -10.66 -8.34
CA ILE A 215 -1.59 -9.55 -9.14
C ILE A 215 -1.04 -10.09 -10.46
N ASP A 216 -1.43 -9.48 -11.56
CA ASP A 216 -0.83 -9.71 -12.88
C ASP A 216 -0.25 -8.40 -13.39
N LEU A 217 1.06 -8.36 -13.65
CA LEU A 217 1.75 -7.22 -14.20
C LEU A 217 2.09 -7.53 -15.66
N LYS A 218 1.64 -6.67 -16.58
CA LYS A 218 1.95 -6.75 -18.02
C LYS A 218 2.69 -5.49 -18.46
N ARG A 219 3.82 -5.64 -19.15
CA ARG A 219 4.61 -4.50 -19.63
C ARG A 219 3.83 -3.66 -20.65
N ILE A 220 3.99 -2.33 -20.60
CA ILE A 220 3.41 -1.35 -21.55
C ILE A 220 4.52 -0.62 -22.30
#